data_AF-A0A496QVP5-F1
#
_entry.id   AF-A0A496QVP5-F1
#
_cell.length_a   1.000
_cell.length_b   1.000
_cell.length_c   1.000
_cell.angle_alpha   90.00
_cell.angle_beta   90.00
_cell.angle_gamma   90.00
#
_symmetry.space_group_name_H-M   'P 1'
#
loop_
_entity.id
_entity.type
_entity.pdbx_description
1 polymer ?
#
loop_
_entity_poly.entity_id
_entity_poly.type
_entity_poly.pdbx_seq_one_letter_code
_entity_poly.pdbx_strand_id
1 'polypeptide(L)'
;MELYNRSDSEVELSGMYLSDSTDKLRKWKFPEGTIISEGAYLLVWAEYDDGDEGGLHTNFRLSGDGERLFLIDRDDRGNRILDFVEFGPQRPDISYGRHPDEVGEFQLMYVTPGRNNKK
;
A
#
# COMPACT_ATOMS: atom_id res chain seq x y z
N MET A 1 2.97 0.00 -5.63
CA MET A 1 1.76 0.43 -4.88
C MET A 1 2.10 1.67 -4.08
N GLU A 2 1.14 2.54 -3.82
CA GLU A 2 1.36 3.77 -3.05
C GLU A 2 0.43 3.82 -1.84
N LEU A 3 1.00 4.08 -0.66
CA LEU A 3 0.25 4.35 0.57
C LEU A 3 0.14 5.87 0.73
N TYR A 4 -1.05 6.36 1.06
CA TYR A 4 -1.30 7.78 1.26
C TYR A 4 -1.67 8.06 2.71
N ASN A 5 -0.99 9.04 3.32
CA ASN A 5 -1.35 9.51 4.66
C ASN A 5 -2.41 10.61 4.58
N ARG A 6 -3.62 10.30 5.07
CA ARG A 6 -4.77 11.21 5.13
C ARG A 6 -4.88 12.02 6.43
N SER A 7 -4.08 11.72 7.46
CA SER A 7 -4.15 12.50 8.70
C SER A 7 -3.47 13.86 8.54
N ASP A 8 -3.79 14.76 9.44
CA ASP A 8 -3.18 16.09 9.65
C ASP A 8 -1.83 16.01 10.42
N SER A 9 -1.27 14.80 10.52
CA SER A 9 0.01 14.53 11.18
C SER A 9 0.77 13.43 10.45
N GLU A 10 2.07 13.32 10.71
CA GLU A 10 2.85 12.18 10.25
C GLU A 10 2.35 10.85 10.85
N VAL A 11 2.46 9.78 10.07
CA VAL A 11 2.08 8.42 10.48
C VAL A 11 3.32 7.53 10.42
N GLU A 12 3.63 6.91 11.56
CA GLU A 12 4.70 5.92 11.63
C GLU A 12 4.18 4.51 11.36
N LEU A 13 4.74 3.89 10.32
CA LEU A 13 4.43 2.54 9.88
C LEU A 13 5.39 1.49 10.41
N SER A 14 6.45 1.89 11.11
CA SER A 14 7.42 0.99 11.74
C SER A 14 6.75 -0.20 12.43
N GLY A 15 7.09 -1.40 11.96
CA GLY A 15 6.60 -2.65 12.50
C GLY A 15 5.16 -3.05 12.14
N MET A 16 4.45 -2.26 11.34
CA MET A 16 3.19 -2.67 10.69
C MET A 16 3.47 -3.68 9.58
N TYR A 17 2.42 -4.32 9.06
CA TYR A 17 2.55 -5.32 7.99
C TYR A 17 1.70 -5.03 6.76
N LEU A 18 2.21 -5.45 5.61
CA LEU A 18 1.44 -5.66 4.39
C LEU A 18 1.27 -7.16 4.13
N SER A 19 0.10 -7.53 3.60
CA SER A 19 -0.15 -8.89 3.12
C SER A 19 -1.18 -8.92 2.00
N ASP A 20 -0.99 -9.83 1.05
CA ASP A 20 -1.94 -10.19 0.01
C ASP A 20 -2.80 -11.42 0.38
N SER A 21 -2.64 -11.95 1.60
CA SER A 21 -3.15 -13.27 1.98
C SER A 21 -4.00 -13.21 3.25
N THR A 22 -5.21 -13.77 3.18
CA THR A 22 -6.10 -13.93 4.34
C THR A 22 -5.60 -14.99 5.33
N ASP A 23 -4.81 -15.96 4.85
CA ASP A 23 -4.29 -17.04 5.69
C ASP A 23 -2.99 -16.64 6.41
N LYS A 24 -2.28 -15.66 5.85
CA LYS A 24 -1.02 -15.13 6.39
C LYS A 24 -1.06 -13.61 6.40
N LEU A 25 -1.71 -13.02 7.38
CA LEU A 25 -1.86 -11.56 7.46
C LEU A 25 -0.55 -10.79 7.73
N ARG A 26 0.55 -11.46 8.10
CA ARG A 26 1.84 -10.82 8.46
C ARG A 26 2.97 -11.22 7.51
N LYS A 27 2.81 -10.97 6.21
CA LYS A 27 3.80 -11.39 5.20
C LYS A 27 5.04 -10.51 5.19
N TRP A 28 4.86 -9.20 5.08
CA TRP A 28 5.96 -8.25 4.98
C TRP A 28 5.83 -7.16 6.04
N LYS A 29 6.90 -6.92 6.80
CA LYS A 29 6.94 -5.94 7.88
C LYS A 29 7.61 -4.65 7.39
N PHE A 30 7.01 -3.51 7.67
CA PHE A 30 7.66 -2.23 7.41
C PHE A 30 8.94 -2.09 8.26
N PRO A 31 10.06 -1.65 7.66
CA PRO A 31 11.29 -1.37 8.40
C PRO A 31 11.10 -0.30 9.49
N GLU A 32 11.95 -0.36 10.51
CA GLU A 32 11.99 0.68 11.55
C GLU A 32 12.33 2.05 10.94
N GLY A 33 11.67 3.10 11.46
CA GLY A 33 11.78 4.47 10.96
C GLY A 33 10.96 4.75 9.70
N THR A 34 10.08 3.84 9.26
CA THR A 34 9.20 4.12 8.12
C THR A 34 8.10 5.11 8.54
N ILE A 35 8.13 6.31 7.97
CA ILE A 35 7.19 7.39 8.28
C ILE A 35 6.62 7.95 6.97
N ILE A 36 5.33 8.30 6.98
CA ILE A 36 4.68 9.08 5.94
C ILE A 36 4.26 10.43 6.54
N SER A 37 4.81 11.53 6.04
CA SER A 37 4.38 12.88 6.43
C SER A 37 2.90 13.13 6.13
N GLU A 38 2.29 14.13 6.77
CA GLU A 38 0.94 14.61 6.45
C GLU A 38 0.79 14.83 4.94
N GLY A 39 -0.27 14.27 4.35
CA GLY A 39 -0.58 14.46 2.93
C GLY A 39 0.48 13.91 1.95
N ALA A 40 1.42 13.09 2.42
CA ALA A 40 2.45 12.49 1.58
C ALA A 40 2.09 11.05 1.15
N TYR A 41 2.81 10.59 0.14
CA TYR A 41 2.70 9.24 -0.42
C TYR A 41 3.98 8.45 -0.14
N LEU A 42 3.84 7.16 0.10
CA LEU A 42 4.93 6.20 0.23
C LEU A 42 4.81 5.12 -0.84
N LEU A 43 5.82 5.04 -1.71
CA LEU A 43 5.91 3.99 -2.73
C LEU A 43 6.46 2.71 -2.11
N VAL A 44 5.75 1.61 -2.32
CA VAL A 44 6.18 0.25 -1.98
C VAL A 44 6.10 -0.60 -3.24
N TRP A 45 7.18 -1.31 -3.55
CA TRP A 45 7.27 -2.20 -4.70
C TRP A 45 6.87 -3.61 -4.29
N ALA A 46 5.95 -4.22 -5.06
CA ALA A 46 5.46 -5.56 -4.80
C ALA A 46 6.06 -6.55 -5.79
N GLU A 47 7.38 -6.70 -5.76
CA GLU A 47 8.12 -7.44 -6.79
C GLU A 47 8.90 -8.65 -6.29
N TYR A 48 8.71 -9.08 -5.04
CA TYR A 48 9.48 -10.15 -4.40
C TYR A 48 10.97 -9.89 -4.60
N ASP A 49 11.49 -8.95 -3.82
CA ASP A 49 12.92 -8.67 -3.70
C ASP A 49 13.31 -8.81 -2.22
N ASP A 50 14.49 -9.39 -1.99
CA ASP A 50 15.07 -9.64 -0.68
C ASP A 50 16.03 -8.54 -0.21
N GLY A 51 16.07 -7.40 -0.92
CA GLY A 51 16.51 -6.13 -0.36
C GLY A 51 17.84 -5.60 -0.90
N ASP A 52 18.20 -5.92 -2.15
CA ASP A 52 19.40 -5.38 -2.79
C ASP A 52 19.12 -4.10 -3.61
N GLU A 53 17.86 -3.80 -3.94
CA GLU A 53 17.48 -2.58 -4.65
C GLU A 53 16.92 -1.55 -3.66
N GLY A 54 17.58 -0.39 -3.52
CA GLY A 54 17.15 0.65 -2.59
C GLY A 54 15.66 1.00 -2.73
N GLY A 55 14.98 1.21 -1.59
CA GLY A 55 13.54 1.47 -1.54
C GLY A 55 12.82 0.49 -0.60
N LEU A 56 11.48 0.47 -0.67
CA LEU A 56 10.65 -0.48 0.05
C LEU A 56 10.13 -1.55 -0.89
N HIS A 57 10.60 -2.77 -0.71
CA HIS A 57 10.23 -3.93 -1.53
C HIS A 57 9.60 -5.01 -0.67
N THR A 58 8.43 -5.50 -1.06
CA THR A 58 7.77 -6.59 -0.34
C THR A 58 8.34 -7.94 -0.72
N ASN A 59 8.29 -8.90 0.20
CA ASN A 59 8.62 -10.30 -0.03
C ASN A 59 7.49 -11.09 -0.73
N PHE A 60 6.60 -10.40 -1.43
CA PHE A 60 5.52 -10.97 -2.23
C PHE A 60 5.30 -10.15 -3.49
N ARG A 61 4.50 -10.70 -4.40
CA ARG A 61 4.07 -10.02 -5.62
C ARG A 61 2.57 -9.92 -5.63
N LEU A 62 2.06 -8.82 -6.17
CA LEU A 62 0.65 -8.73 -6.43
C LEU A 62 0.27 -9.44 -7.74
N SER A 63 -0.85 -10.15 -7.72
CA SER A 63 -1.47 -10.80 -8.87
C SER A 63 -2.06 -9.78 -9.84
N GLY A 64 -1.71 -9.91 -11.12
CA GLY A 64 -2.33 -9.14 -12.19
C GLY A 64 -3.81 -9.48 -12.42
N ASP A 65 -4.31 -10.61 -11.90
CA ASP A 65 -5.72 -11.00 -12.03
C ASP A 65 -6.62 -10.40 -10.93
N GLY A 66 -6.02 -9.70 -9.97
CA GLY A 66 -6.72 -9.11 -8.83
C GLY A 66 -6.67 -9.98 -7.57
N GLU A 67 -6.65 -9.31 -6.42
CA GLU A 67 -6.68 -9.92 -5.08
C GLU A 67 -6.98 -8.85 -4.02
N ARG A 68 -6.74 -9.19 -2.75
CA ARG A 68 -6.82 -8.24 -1.63
C ARG A 68 -5.45 -7.90 -1.12
N LEU A 69 -5.24 -6.63 -0.77
CA LEU A 69 -4.10 -6.18 0.00
C LEU A 69 -4.59 -5.63 1.35
N PHE A 70 -3.93 -6.07 2.41
CA PHE A 70 -4.22 -5.69 3.78
C PHE A 70 -3.09 -4.85 4.36
N LEU A 71 -3.45 -3.83 5.13
CA LEU A 71 -2.56 -3.14 6.06
C LEU A 71 -2.90 -3.59 7.49
N ILE A 72 -1.92 -4.11 8.20
CA ILE A 72 -2.08 -4.70 9.53
C ILE A 72 -1.23 -3.91 10.52
N ASP A 73 -1.80 -3.63 11.69
CA ASP A 73 -1.13 -2.94 12.78
C ASP A 73 0.07 -3.76 13.30
N ARG A 74 0.91 -3.10 14.10
CA ARG A 74 2.12 -3.68 14.69
C ARG A 74 1.83 -4.70 15.81
N ASP A 75 2.82 -5.54 16.09
CA ASP A 75 2.71 -6.65 17.04
C ASP A 75 2.28 -6.22 18.45
N ASP A 76 2.79 -5.09 18.94
CA ASP A 76 2.49 -4.51 20.25
C ASP A 76 1.11 -3.84 20.34
N ARG A 77 0.42 -3.67 19.19
CA ARG A 77 -0.95 -3.12 19.10
C ARG A 77 -2.00 -4.17 18.71
N GLY A 78 -1.60 -5.44 18.71
CA GLY A 78 -2.48 -6.58 18.57
C GLY A 78 -2.75 -7.02 17.13
N ASN A 79 -1.93 -6.60 16.16
CA ASN A 79 -1.99 -7.08 14.77
C ASN A 79 -3.40 -7.00 14.14
N ARG A 80 -4.15 -5.92 14.41
CA ARG A 80 -5.48 -5.70 13.82
C ARG A 80 -5.36 -5.30 12.35
N ILE A 81 -6.33 -5.68 11.52
CA ILE A 81 -6.45 -5.12 10.17
C ILE A 81 -6.86 -3.65 10.31
N LEU A 82 -6.02 -2.75 9.81
CA LEU A 82 -6.27 -1.31 9.83
C LEU A 82 -7.03 -0.86 8.59
N ASP A 83 -6.65 -1.39 7.43
CA ASP A 83 -7.30 -1.11 6.16
C ASP A 83 -7.11 -2.28 5.19
N PHE A 84 -7.93 -2.34 4.15
CA PHE A 84 -7.74 -3.25 3.03
C PHE A 84 -8.29 -2.68 1.73
N VAL A 85 -7.73 -3.14 0.62
CA VAL A 85 -8.24 -2.90 -0.72
C VAL A 85 -8.44 -4.24 -1.42
N GLU A 86 -9.57 -4.39 -2.09
CA GLU A 86 -9.79 -5.46 -3.06
C GLU A 86 -9.74 -4.84 -4.45
N PHE A 87 -8.92 -5.43 -5.33
CA PHE A 87 -8.77 -4.95 -6.70
C PHE A 87 -8.95 -6.12 -7.67
N GLY A 88 -9.55 -5.84 -8.82
CA GLY A 88 -9.72 -6.82 -9.91
C GLY A 88 -8.50 -6.89 -10.83
N PRO A 89 -8.63 -7.52 -12.00
CA PRO A 89 -7.55 -7.63 -12.97
C PRO A 89 -6.92 -6.28 -13.30
N GLN A 90 -5.61 -6.16 -13.07
CA GLN A 90 -4.81 -5.00 -13.39
C GLN A 90 -4.22 -5.16 -14.79
N ARG A 91 -4.33 -4.12 -15.61
CA ARG A 91 -3.58 -4.04 -16.87
C ARG A 91 -2.26 -3.29 -16.60
N PRO A 92 -1.17 -3.62 -17.30
CA PRO A 92 -0.01 -2.74 -17.36
C PRO A 92 -0.48 -1.30 -17.67
N ASP A 93 0.11 -0.32 -16.99
CA ASP A 93 -0.20 1.13 -17.12
C ASP A 93 -1.55 1.61 -16.53
N ILE A 94 -2.19 0.85 -15.63
CA ILE A 94 -3.37 1.28 -14.88
C ILE A 94 -3.10 1.15 -13.37
N SER A 95 -3.34 2.22 -12.60
CA SER A 95 -3.30 2.17 -11.13
C SER A 95 -4.70 2.05 -10.55
N TYR A 96 -4.78 1.43 -9.37
CA TYR A 96 -6.00 1.35 -8.58
C TYR A 96 -5.92 2.40 -7.47
N GLY A 97 -6.81 3.39 -7.49
CA GLY A 97 -6.86 4.48 -6.52
C GLY A 97 -8.30 4.83 -6.15
N ARG A 98 -8.52 5.47 -5.00
CA ARG A 98 -9.86 5.97 -4.66
C ARG A 98 -10.17 7.23 -5.49
N HIS A 99 -11.36 7.30 -6.09
CA HIS A 99 -11.83 8.49 -6.83
C HIS A 99 -13.23 8.91 -6.39
N PRO A 100 -13.47 10.18 -5.97
CA PRO A 100 -12.47 11.23 -5.84
C PRO A 100 -11.46 10.92 -4.75
N ASP A 101 -10.25 11.48 -4.87
CA ASP A 101 -9.27 11.45 -3.78
C ASP A 101 -9.97 11.87 -2.47
N GLU A 102 -9.60 11.22 -1.38
CA GLU A 102 -10.11 11.49 -0.01
C GLU A 102 -11.53 11.00 0.32
N VAL A 103 -12.42 10.74 -0.65
CA VAL A 103 -13.85 10.41 -0.36
C VAL A 103 -14.47 9.30 -1.22
N GLY A 104 -13.75 8.78 -2.20
CA GLY A 104 -14.27 7.84 -3.19
C GLY A 104 -14.17 6.34 -2.86
N GLU A 105 -14.96 5.56 -3.60
CA GLU A 105 -14.73 4.13 -3.80
C GLU A 105 -13.46 3.91 -4.63
N PHE A 106 -12.82 2.75 -4.49
CA PHE A 106 -11.69 2.38 -5.35
C PHE A 106 -12.15 2.24 -6.81
N GLN A 107 -11.50 2.95 -7.73
CA GLN A 107 -11.78 2.91 -9.16
C GLN A 107 -10.48 2.75 -9.96
N LEU A 108 -10.57 2.11 -11.14
CA LEU A 108 -9.46 2.01 -12.11
C LEU A 108 -9.14 3.40 -12.65
N MET A 109 -7.89 3.86 -12.51
CA MET A 109 -7.43 5.14 -13.06
C MET A 109 -6.19 4.97 -13.93
N TYR A 110 -6.13 5.71 -15.04
CA TYR A 110 -4.95 5.82 -15.90
C TYR A 110 -3.94 6.76 -15.24
N VAL A 111 -2.69 6.31 -15.09
CA VAL A 111 -1.64 6.96 -14.29
C VAL A 111 -1.05 8.23 -14.91
N THR A 112 -0.65 9.17 -14.04
CA THR A 112 0.67 9.83 -14.12
C THR A 112 1.39 9.73 -12.76
N PRO A 113 2.50 8.98 -12.63
CA PRO A 113 3.29 8.97 -11.41
C PRO A 113 3.81 10.39 -11.10
N GLY A 114 3.59 10.87 -9.88
CA GLY A 114 4.19 12.11 -9.37
C GLY A 114 3.38 13.41 -9.46
N ARG A 115 2.08 13.38 -9.83
CA ARG A 115 1.15 14.53 -9.69
C ARG A 115 -0.28 14.08 -9.39
N ASN A 116 -1.05 14.96 -8.74
CA ASN A 116 -2.50 14.83 -8.52
C ASN A 116 -3.23 14.43 -9.80
N ASN A 117 -4.11 13.44 -9.70
CA ASN A 117 -4.99 13.02 -10.79
C ASN A 117 -6.03 14.12 -11.05
N LYS A 118 -5.74 15.01 -12.01
CA LYS A 118 -6.72 15.91 -12.62
C LYS A 118 -6.73 15.70 -14.12
N LYS A 119 -7.73 14.97 -14.63
CA LYS A 119 -8.96 15.54 -15.21
C LYS A 119 -9.75 14.46 -15.97
#